data_AF-A0A2W1P1B7-F1
#
_entry.id   AF-A0A2W1P1B7-F1
#
_cell.length_a   1.000
_cell.length_b   1.000
_cell.length_c   1.000
_cell.angle_alpha   90.00
_cell.angle_beta   90.00
_cell.angle_gamma   90.00
#
_symmetry.space_group_name_H-M   'P 1'
#
loop_
_entity.id
_entity.type
_entity.pdbx_description
1 polymer ?
#
loop_
_entity_poly.entity_id
_entity_poly.type
_entity_poly.pdbx_seq_one_letter_code
_entity_poly.pdbx_strand_id
1 'polypeptide(L)'
;MAFDVLAAIAHYGAAEGWVNANREYTDEAYALAKSNRISLINRAAQLIEMILKLNPGSAPSANTVQQAMPTGEKTCLKCGSKMVLRKIPKASFMVAAHFPNVGS
;
A
#
# COMPACT_ATOMS: atom_id res chain seq x y z
N MET A 1 -19.97 6.38 -6.48
CA MET A 1 -19.27 5.11 -6.20
C MET A 1 -20.24 3.92 -6.16
N ALA A 2 -21.08 3.73 -5.13
CA ALA A 2 -21.98 2.57 -5.10
C ALA A 2 -23.12 2.64 -6.14
N PHE A 3 -23.61 3.84 -6.46
CA PHE A 3 -24.69 4.03 -7.44
C PHE A 3 -24.27 3.70 -8.87
N ASP A 4 -23.05 4.10 -9.26
CA ASP A 4 -22.49 3.84 -10.58
C ASP A 4 -22.33 2.33 -10.82
N VAL A 5 -21.97 1.60 -9.77
CA VAL A 5 -21.83 0.14 -9.79
C VAL A 5 -23.18 -0.53 -9.90
N LEU A 6 -24.20 -0.04 -9.20
CA LEU A 6 -25.57 -0.54 -9.32
C LEU A 6 -26.10 -0.40 -10.75
N ALA A 7 -25.89 0.77 -11.36
CA ALA A 7 -26.28 1.02 -12.75
C ALA A 7 -25.53 0.08 -13.71
N ALA A 8 -24.23 -0.15 -13.47
CA ALA A 8 -23.44 -1.09 -14.25
C ALA A 8 -23.95 -2.54 -14.12
N ILE A 9 -24.28 -3.00 -12.90
CA ILE A 9 -24.84 -4.34 -12.67
C ILE A 9 -26.12 -4.52 -13.50
N ALA A 10 -27.04 -3.56 -13.43
CA ALA A 10 -28.30 -3.61 -14.16
C ALA A 10 -28.10 -3.57 -15.68
N HIS A 11 -27.18 -2.72 -16.15
CA HIS A 11 -26.89 -2.56 -17.58
C HIS A 11 -26.22 -3.81 -18.19
N TYR A 12 -25.27 -4.41 -17.48
CA TYR A 12 -24.50 -5.56 -17.98
C TYR A 12 -25.07 -6.91 -17.56
N GLY A 13 -26.16 -6.94 -16.78
CA GLY A 13 -26.73 -8.19 -16.26
C GLY A 13 -25.78 -8.97 -15.35
N ALA A 14 -24.91 -8.25 -14.63
CA ALA A 14 -23.92 -8.89 -13.76
C ALA A 14 -24.59 -9.53 -12.53
N ALA A 15 -24.02 -10.63 -12.03
CA ALA A 15 -24.52 -11.28 -10.81
C ALA A 15 -24.12 -10.54 -9.53
N GLU A 16 -22.99 -9.83 -9.55
CA GLU A 16 -22.45 -9.08 -8.43
C GLU A 16 -21.62 -7.88 -8.91
N GLY A 17 -21.38 -6.92 -8.02
CA GLY A 17 -20.49 -5.79 -8.28
C GLY A 17 -19.55 -5.55 -7.12
N TRP A 18 -18.27 -5.37 -7.44
CA TRP A 18 -17.22 -5.15 -6.47
C TRP A 18 -16.58 -3.78 -6.70
N VAL A 19 -16.30 -3.05 -5.63
CA VAL A 19 -15.53 -1.80 -5.66
C VAL A 19 -14.24 -2.02 -4.92
N ASN A 20 -13.12 -1.75 -5.60
CA ASN A 20 -11.80 -1.81 -5.00
C ASN A 20 -11.26 -0.38 -4.81
N ALA A 21 -10.79 -0.08 -3.59
CA ALA A 21 -10.11 1.18 -3.31
C ALA A 21 -8.85 0.96 -2.47
N ASN A 22 -7.88 1.84 -2.70
CA ASN A 22 -6.63 1.87 -1.94
C ASN A 22 -6.81 2.38 -0.48
N ARG A 23 -7.97 2.95 -0.17
CA ARG A 23 -8.30 3.59 1.11
C ARG A 23 -9.51 2.91 1.75
N GLU A 24 -9.70 3.15 3.04
CA GLU A 24 -10.90 2.71 3.75
C GLU A 24 -12.16 3.42 3.23
N TYR A 25 -13.27 2.71 3.36
CA TYR A 25 -14.61 3.25 3.11
C TYR A 25 -15.19 3.81 4.40
N THR A 26 -16.14 4.73 4.27
CA THR A 26 -16.89 5.24 5.42
C THR A 26 -17.99 4.25 5.81
N ASP A 27 -18.51 4.35 7.02
CA ASP A 27 -19.58 3.48 7.52
C ASP A 27 -20.86 3.57 6.67
N GLU A 28 -21.17 4.77 6.15
CA GLU A 28 -22.31 4.99 5.25
C GLU A 28 -22.12 4.26 3.92
N ALA A 29 -20.88 4.24 3.41
CA ALA A 29 -20.57 3.50 2.18
C ALA A 29 -20.72 1.99 2.41
N TYR A 30 -20.30 1.45 3.56
CA TYR A 30 -20.53 0.06 3.92
C TYR A 30 -22.02 -0.27 4.05
N ALA A 31 -22.80 0.60 4.70
CA ALA A 31 -24.25 0.43 4.84
C ALA A 31 -24.95 0.42 3.47
N LEU A 32 -24.59 1.34 2.59
CA LEU A 32 -25.15 1.45 1.24
C LEU A 32 -24.75 0.27 0.35
N ALA A 33 -23.51 -0.21 0.44
CA ALA A 33 -23.06 -1.35 -0.33
C ALA A 33 -23.78 -2.64 0.10
N LYS A 34 -23.96 -2.83 1.41
CA LYS A 34 -24.69 -3.96 1.99
C LYS A 34 -26.14 -4.03 1.50
N SER A 35 -26.85 -2.89 1.44
CA SER A 35 -28.24 -2.87 0.96
C SER A 35 -28.38 -3.17 -0.54
N ASN A 36 -27.31 -2.95 -1.30
CA ASN A 36 -27.28 -3.13 -2.75
C ASN A 36 -26.52 -4.39 -3.21
N ARG A 37 -26.12 -5.27 -2.28
CA ARG A 37 -25.32 -6.48 -2.56
C ARG A 37 -24.02 -6.18 -3.32
N ILE A 38 -23.40 -5.04 -3.01
CA ILE A 38 -22.11 -4.63 -3.55
C ILE A 38 -21.03 -4.94 -2.53
N SER A 39 -19.93 -5.56 -2.96
CA SER A 39 -18.77 -5.83 -2.11
C SER A 39 -17.79 -4.66 -2.17
N LEU A 40 -17.44 -4.10 -1.02
CA LEU A 40 -16.36 -3.12 -0.91
C LEU A 40 -15.09 -3.86 -0.50
N ILE A 41 -14.01 -3.66 -1.26
CA ILE A 41 -12.71 -4.29 -1.07
C ILE A 41 -11.69 -3.19 -0.81
N ASN A 42 -11.22 -3.08 0.44
CA ASN A 42 -10.11 -2.20 0.78
C ASN A 42 -8.77 -2.90 0.51
N ARG A 43 -7.69 -2.11 0.37
CA ARG A 43 -6.35 -2.65 0.18
C ARG A 43 -5.83 -3.42 1.38
N ALA A 44 -5.93 -2.83 2.57
CA ALA A 44 -5.13 -3.24 3.72
C ALA A 44 -5.60 -4.58 4.32
N ALA A 45 -6.90 -4.77 4.45
CA ALA A 45 -7.46 -5.97 5.07
C ALA A 45 -7.92 -6.98 4.02
N GLN A 46 -8.69 -6.56 3.02
CA GLN A 46 -9.41 -7.52 2.18
C GLN A 46 -8.62 -7.93 0.95
N LEU A 47 -8.08 -6.98 0.19
CA LEU A 47 -7.38 -7.29 -1.06
C LEU A 47 -6.11 -8.11 -0.82
N ILE A 48 -5.29 -7.71 0.16
CA ILE A 48 -4.05 -8.42 0.49
C ILE A 48 -4.36 -9.85 0.93
N GLU A 49 -5.31 -10.05 1.85
CA GLU A 49 -5.69 -11.38 2.30
C GLU A 49 -6.20 -12.26 1.16
N MET A 50 -7.00 -11.71 0.26
CA MET A 50 -7.56 -12.45 -0.86
C MET A 50 -6.46 -12.88 -1.84
N ILE A 51 -5.50 -12.00 -2.14
CA ILE A 51 -4.33 -12.32 -2.97
C ILE A 51 -3.50 -13.43 -2.31
N LEU A 52 -3.24 -13.33 -1.00
CA LEU A 52 -2.46 -14.33 -0.27
C LEU A 52 -3.13 -15.71 -0.23
N LYS A 53 -4.46 -15.75 -0.12
CA LYS A 53 -5.24 -16.99 -0.16
C LYS A 53 -5.23 -17.64 -1.54
N LEU A 54 -5.36 -16.84 -2.60
CA LEU A 54 -5.44 -17.32 -3.98
C LEU A 54 -4.08 -17.71 -4.56
N ASN A 55 -3.00 -17.07 -4.08
CA ASN A 55 -1.64 -17.31 -4.54
C ASN A 55 -0.75 -17.74 -3.36
N PRO A 56 -0.93 -18.97 -2.85
CA PRO A 56 -0.09 -19.49 -1.78
C PRO A 56 1.37 -19.55 -2.27
N GLY A 57 2.25 -18.77 -1.63
CA GLY A 57 3.67 -18.67 -1.99
C GLY A 57 4.06 -17.44 -2.83
N SER A 58 3.11 -16.62 -3.28
CA SER A 58 3.43 -15.35 -3.96
C SER A 58 3.72 -14.21 -2.99
N ALA A 59 3.54 -14.43 -1.69
CA ALA A 59 3.97 -13.48 -0.66
C ALA A 59 5.48 -13.32 -0.80
N PRO A 60 5.98 -12.13 -1.20
CA PRO A 60 7.41 -11.96 -1.37
C PRO A 60 8.04 -12.12 0.01
N SER A 61 8.99 -13.05 0.13
CA SER A 61 9.71 -13.22 1.38
C SER A 61 10.43 -11.90 1.71
N ALA A 62 10.59 -11.59 3.00
CA ALA A 62 11.30 -10.38 3.43
C ALA A 62 12.68 -10.27 2.76
N ASN A 63 13.36 -11.40 2.56
CA ASN A 63 14.64 -11.49 1.86
C ASN A 63 14.54 -11.10 0.37
N THR A 64 13.49 -11.54 -0.33
CA THR A 64 13.26 -11.20 -1.74
C THR A 64 12.97 -9.71 -1.91
N VAL A 65 12.18 -9.12 -1.01
CA VAL A 65 11.91 -7.67 -1.02
C VAL A 65 13.19 -6.88 -0.73
N GLN A 66 13.97 -7.29 0.26
CA GLN A 66 15.23 -6.63 0.62
C GLN A 66 16.27 -6.69 -0.51
N GLN A 67 16.37 -7.81 -1.23
CA GLN A 67 17.27 -7.97 -2.37
C GLN A 67 16.82 -7.17 -3.59
N ALA A 68 15.51 -7.00 -3.79
CA ALA A 68 14.94 -6.18 -4.86
C ALA A 68 15.00 -4.67 -4.55
N MET A 69 15.21 -4.27 -3.29
CA MET A 69 15.45 -2.87 -2.98
C MET A 69 16.85 -2.48 -3.49
N PRO A 70 16.97 -1.42 -4.29
CA PRO A 70 18.28 -0.95 -4.72
C PRO A 70 19.10 -0.56 -3.48
N THR A 71 20.12 -1.36 -3.21
CA THR A 71 21.24 -1.08 -2.29
C THR A 71 22.24 -0.11 -2.93
N GLY A 72 21.85 0.52 -4.03
CA GLY A 72 22.63 1.53 -4.72
C GLY A 72 22.76 2.82 -3.91
N GLU A 73 23.86 3.51 -4.17
CA GLU A 73 24.21 4.83 -3.64
C GLU A 73 23.03 5.79 -3.73
N LYS A 74 22.36 6.05 -2.61
CA LYS A 74 21.19 6.93 -2.57
C LYS A 74 21.66 8.37 -2.53
N THR A 75 21.18 9.18 -3.46
CA THR A 75 21.34 10.64 -3.44
C THR A 75 20.12 11.28 -2.79
N CYS A 76 20.35 12.33 -2.00
CA CYS A 76 19.26 13.09 -1.40
C CYS A 76 18.52 13.87 -2.49
N LEU A 77 17.21 13.63 -2.65
CA LEU A 77 16.38 14.35 -3.62
C LEU A 77 16.26 15.87 -3.34
N LYS A 78 16.59 16.30 -2.11
CA LYS A 78 16.50 17.70 -1.68
C LYS A 78 17.79 18.50 -1.89
N CYS A 79 18.95 17.86 -1.81
CA CYS A 79 20.26 18.56 -1.89
C CYS A 79 21.29 17.90 -2.82
N GLY A 80 20.94 16.79 -3.48
CA GLY A 80 21.82 16.07 -4.41
C GLY A 80 23.01 15.34 -3.77
N SER A 81 23.25 15.51 -2.46
CA SER A 81 24.38 14.89 -1.76
C SER A 81 24.19 13.38 -1.60
N LYS A 82 25.30 12.64 -1.61
CA LYS A 82 25.32 11.20 -1.29
C LYS A 82 24.86 10.97 0.16
N MET A 83 24.00 9.98 0.36
CA MET A 83 23.51 9.57 1.67
C MET A 83 24.51 8.58 2.29
N VAL A 84 24.89 8.84 3.55
CA VAL A 84 25.78 7.99 4.34
C VAL A 84 25.00 7.35 5.49
N LEU A 85 25.30 6.08 5.80
CA LEU A 85 24.73 5.40 6.95
C LEU A 85 25.44 5.88 8.23
N ARG A 86 24.71 6.51 9.15
CA ARG A 86 25.21 6.86 10.49
C ARG A 86 24.57 5.95 11.53
N LYS A 87 25.40 5.45 12.46
CA LYS A 87 24.98 4.63 13.59
C LYS A 87 25.01 5.48 14.87
N ILE A 88 23.90 5.52 15.58
CA ILE A 88 23.73 6.04 16.94
C ILE A 88 23.51 4.82 17.87
N PRO A 89 23.85 4.89 19.17
CA PRO A 89 23.72 3.74 20.08
C PRO A 89 22.35 3.02 20.08
N LYS A 90 21.27 3.73 19.68
CA LYS A 90 19.91 3.20 19.64
C LYS A 90 19.37 2.90 18.23
N ALA A 91 20.04 3.36 17.16
CA ALA A 91 19.52 3.22 15.80
C ALA A 91 20.56 3.54 14.72
N SER A 92 20.35 3.02 13.50
CA SER A 92 21.09 3.42 12.30
C SER A 92 20.16 4.06 11.28
N PHE A 93 20.57 5.17 10.66
CA PHE A 93 19.80 5.86 9.62
C PHE A 93 20.71 6.40 8.51
N MET A 94 20.14 6.60 7.33
CA MET A 94 20.81 7.26 6.21
C MET A 94 20.60 8.77 6.28
N VAL A 95 21.68 9.54 6.15
CA VAL A 95 21.66 11.00 6.16
C VAL A 95 22.56 11.58 5.08
N ALA A 96 22.23 12.75 4.53
CA ALA A 96 23.08 13.42 3.54
C ALA A 96 24.46 13.74 4.15
N ALA A 97 25.54 13.53 3.38
CA ALA A 97 26.91 13.71 3.86
C ALA A 97 27.17 15.10 4.49
N HIS A 98 26.58 16.16 3.90
CA HIS A 98 26.71 17.54 4.37
C HIS A 98 25.81 17.88 5.57
N PHE A 99 24.90 16.99 5.99
CA PHE A 99 24.02 17.31 7.11
C PHE A 99 24.83 17.36 8.42
N PRO A 100 24.80 18.51 9.14
CA PRO A 100 25.59 18.69 10.35
C PRO A 100 25.17 17.68 11.41
N ASN A 101 26.16 17.19 12.18
CA ASN A 101 25.92 16.38 13.36
C ASN A 101 25.30 17.25 14.44
N VAL A 102 23.99 17.50 14.39
CA VAL A 102 23.28 18.06 15.54
C VAL A 102 22.95 16.89 16.46
N GLY A 103 23.97 16.48 17.21
CA GLY A 103 23.95 15.37 18.14
C GLY A 103 24.84 15.67 19.33
N SER A 104 24.31 16.49 20.23
CA SER A 104 24.55 16.44 21.67
C SER A 104 23.29 15.91 22.32
#